data_AF-A0A921B513-F1
#
_entry.id   AF-A0A921B513-F1
#
_cell.length_a   1.000
_cell.length_b   1.000
_cell.length_c   1.000
_cell.angle_alpha   90.00
_cell.angle_beta   90.00
_cell.angle_gamma   90.00
#
_symmetry.space_group_name_H-M   'P 1'
#
loop_
_entity.id
_entity.type
_entity.pdbx_description
1 polymer ?
#
loop_
_entity_poly.entity_id
_entity_poly.type
_entity_poly.pdbx_seq_one_letter_code
_entity_poly.pdbx_strand_id
1 'polypeptide(L)'
;MKKRLFSFALLSGLAVTAFSVNNVSAQDAGEVLEGLEVTSEVDTEATVAGEGSSTVFPILNVLVEDFFAEYDLAVELGGNGTGSGFSALIDGSVQFANASRDIKEEEIADLEENEMDWEEYLVATDGLTVAVNQSIDFVEDLTFEEVAAIYSGEATNWSEVREDFPDQDITVYGPTQDHGTHGFFVETIFGDDGEVGDNVQLIQDTNEVVRSVVNDETAIGFFGYNFYMENQDSLTALAIQSPDMDEPAEPTFENVMDFTYPLARPLFVYADQGALAENTSAHAFLEYVLINSQEAAEAVGYVPLDDAAVLEQYNKLPNVEQVEFDAPESDEEDADAEEETEEDADAEEEDAE
;
A
#
# COMPACT_ATOMS: atom_id res chain seq x y z
N MET A 1 -11.03 36.83 -85.11
CA MET A 1 -9.72 37.32 -85.58
C MET A 1 -8.64 36.91 -84.58
N LYS A 2 -7.62 36.18 -85.07
CA LYS A 2 -6.21 36.11 -84.62
C LYS A 2 -5.87 35.94 -83.11
N LYS A 3 -5.24 34.78 -82.83
CA LYS A 3 -3.94 34.56 -82.13
C LYS A 3 -3.86 34.92 -80.62
N ARG A 4 -3.18 34.22 -79.71
CA ARG A 4 -2.11 33.21 -79.77
C ARG A 4 -1.92 32.58 -78.37
N LEU A 5 -1.37 31.35 -78.34
CA LEU A 5 -0.76 30.64 -77.20
C LEU A 5 0.18 31.53 -76.36
N PHE A 6 0.25 31.26 -75.05
CA PHE A 6 1.52 30.90 -74.38
C PHE A 6 1.25 30.04 -73.13
N SER A 7 1.99 28.94 -73.05
CA SER A 7 2.08 28.01 -71.93
C SER A 7 3.02 28.59 -70.87
N PHE A 8 2.68 28.46 -69.59
CA PHE A 8 3.66 28.38 -68.50
C PHE A 8 3.12 27.42 -67.45
N ALA A 9 3.87 26.34 -67.23
CA ALA A 9 3.72 25.43 -66.12
C ALA A 9 4.15 26.14 -64.83
N LEU A 10 3.36 26.02 -63.76
CA LEU A 10 3.83 26.24 -62.40
C LEU A 10 3.39 25.03 -61.57
N LEU A 11 4.37 24.28 -61.10
CA LEU A 11 4.26 23.21 -60.12
C LEU A 11 3.62 23.78 -58.84
N SER A 12 2.48 23.26 -58.42
CA SER A 12 1.96 23.43 -57.07
C SER A 12 2.68 22.44 -56.14
N GLY A 13 3.77 22.89 -55.51
CA GLY A 13 4.37 22.19 -54.38
C GLY A 13 3.46 22.34 -53.16
N LEU A 14 2.84 21.24 -52.76
CA LEU A 14 2.15 21.10 -51.48
C LEU A 14 3.22 21.10 -50.39
N ALA A 15 3.32 22.17 -49.61
CA ALA A 15 4.12 22.17 -48.39
C ALA A 15 3.35 21.37 -47.34
N VAL A 16 3.67 20.09 -47.21
CA VAL A 16 3.36 19.31 -46.02
C VAL A 16 4.35 19.79 -44.96
N THR A 17 3.91 20.68 -44.07
CA THR A 17 4.61 20.90 -42.81
C THR A 17 4.48 19.61 -42.01
N ALA A 18 5.57 18.83 -41.98
CA ALA A 18 5.71 17.77 -41.02
C ALA A 18 5.58 18.40 -39.62
N PHE A 19 4.51 18.05 -38.92
CA PHE A 19 4.48 18.17 -37.47
C PHE A 19 5.56 17.18 -37.00
N SER A 20 6.67 17.71 -36.48
CA SER A 20 7.56 16.89 -35.67
C SER A 20 6.77 16.50 -34.44
N VAL A 21 6.34 15.25 -34.39
CA VAL A 21 6.03 14.59 -33.12
C VAL A 21 7.36 14.61 -32.37
N ASN A 22 7.47 15.44 -31.33
CA ASN A 22 8.52 15.28 -30.35
C ASN A 22 8.25 13.91 -29.72
N ASN A 23 9.06 12.91 -30.07
CA ASN A 23 9.28 11.77 -29.18
C ASN A 23 10.01 12.33 -27.97
N VAL A 24 9.26 12.81 -26.98
CA VAL A 24 9.70 12.73 -25.59
C VAL A 24 9.62 11.24 -25.29
N SER A 25 10.77 10.59 -25.06
CA SER A 25 10.75 9.30 -24.38
C SER A 25 10.09 9.56 -23.03
N ALA A 26 9.02 8.83 -22.71
CA ALA A 26 8.48 8.87 -21.37
C ALA A 26 9.62 8.59 -20.38
N GLN A 27 9.65 9.40 -19.33
CA GLN A 27 10.72 9.33 -18.33
C GLN A 27 10.44 8.15 -17.39
N ASP A 28 11.51 7.59 -16.85
CA ASP A 28 11.44 6.59 -15.79
C ASP A 28 10.72 7.18 -14.57
N ALA A 29 9.83 6.42 -13.94
CA ALA A 29 9.01 6.91 -12.83
C ALA A 29 9.86 7.45 -11.66
N GLY A 30 10.99 6.80 -11.36
CA GLY A 30 11.90 7.27 -10.31
C GLY A 30 12.55 8.61 -10.65
N GLU A 31 12.99 8.81 -11.89
CA GLU A 31 13.55 10.10 -12.33
C GLU A 31 12.51 11.24 -12.27
N VAL A 32 11.24 10.94 -12.54
CA VAL A 32 10.15 11.92 -12.46
C VAL A 32 9.86 12.27 -11.00
N LEU A 33 9.75 11.26 -10.12
CA LEU A 33 9.47 11.46 -8.70
C LEU A 33 10.58 12.25 -8.00
N GLU A 34 11.85 11.92 -8.27
CA GLU A 34 13.01 12.68 -7.74
C GLU A 34 13.01 14.16 -8.17
N GLY A 35 12.34 14.49 -9.28
CA GLY A 35 12.23 15.84 -9.81
C GLY A 35 11.01 16.62 -9.34
N LEU A 36 10.09 16.01 -8.60
CA LEU A 36 8.91 16.69 -8.07
C LEU A 36 9.29 17.60 -6.91
N GLU A 37 8.69 18.79 -6.90
CA GLU A 37 8.81 19.78 -5.83
C GLU A 37 7.41 20.28 -5.49
N VAL A 38 7.19 20.71 -4.24
CA VAL A 38 5.94 21.40 -3.87
C VAL A 38 5.87 22.71 -4.66
N THR A 39 4.81 22.87 -5.44
CA THR A 39 4.66 24.03 -6.34
C THR A 39 3.74 25.11 -5.78
N SER A 40 2.91 24.75 -4.80
CA SER A 40 1.89 25.61 -4.23
C SER A 40 2.43 26.63 -3.24
N GLU A 41 1.82 27.82 -3.22
CA GLU A 41 2.20 28.87 -2.27
C GLU A 41 1.73 28.52 -0.85
N VAL A 42 2.67 28.56 0.10
CA VAL A 42 2.40 28.40 1.54
C VAL A 42 2.22 29.76 2.21
N ASP A 43 1.05 29.96 2.81
CA ASP A 43 0.72 31.05 3.72
C ASP A 43 0.79 30.52 5.17
N THR A 44 1.79 30.97 5.92
CA THR A 44 2.04 30.51 7.31
C THR A 44 0.91 30.83 8.29
N GLU A 45 -0.04 31.70 7.91
CA GLU A 45 -1.22 32.03 8.72
C GLU A 45 -2.45 31.18 8.34
N ALA A 46 -2.33 30.32 7.33
CA ALA A 46 -3.41 29.40 6.94
C ALA A 46 -3.67 28.37 8.05
N THR A 47 -4.89 27.87 8.11
CA THR A 47 -5.24 26.70 8.93
C THR A 47 -5.28 25.49 8.03
N VAL A 48 -4.51 24.47 8.39
CA VAL A 48 -4.52 23.15 7.77
C VAL A 48 -4.68 22.14 8.90
N ALA A 49 -5.73 21.33 8.81
CA ALA A 49 -6.07 20.35 9.83
C ALA A 49 -6.49 19.02 9.19
N GLY A 50 -6.14 17.93 9.85
CA GLY A 50 -6.58 16.59 9.54
C GLY A 50 -6.83 15.74 10.78
N GLU A 51 -7.66 14.71 10.64
CA GLU A 51 -8.03 13.77 11.71
C GLU A 51 -8.17 12.37 11.12
N GLY A 52 -7.97 11.32 11.91
CA GLY A 52 -8.16 9.98 11.38
C GLY A 52 -7.48 8.85 12.11
N SER A 53 -7.13 7.82 11.35
CA SER A 53 -6.49 6.60 11.80
C SER A 53 -5.26 6.81 12.69
N SER A 54 -5.26 6.15 13.85
CA SER A 54 -4.07 6.02 14.71
C SER A 54 -2.92 5.28 14.01
N THR A 55 -3.21 4.51 12.95
CA THR A 55 -2.22 3.79 12.15
C THR A 55 -1.51 4.70 11.16
N VAL A 56 -2.25 5.59 10.50
CA VAL A 56 -1.69 6.50 9.48
C VAL A 56 -1.05 7.73 10.14
N PHE A 57 -1.49 8.08 11.36
CA PHE A 57 -0.96 9.18 12.14
C PHE A 57 0.58 9.23 12.22
N PRO A 58 1.32 8.14 12.49
CA PRO A 58 2.79 8.15 12.50
C PRO A 58 3.42 8.62 11.19
N ILE A 59 2.94 8.17 10.02
CA ILE A 59 3.44 8.62 8.70
C ILE A 59 3.24 10.13 8.59
N LEU A 60 2.01 10.58 8.81
CA LEU A 60 1.66 11.98 8.65
C LEU A 60 2.32 12.87 9.70
N ASN A 61 2.59 12.38 10.90
CA ASN A 61 3.27 13.16 11.94
C ASN A 61 4.73 13.47 11.55
N VAL A 62 5.44 12.51 10.94
CA VAL A 62 6.77 12.76 10.36
C VAL A 62 6.68 13.87 9.33
N LEU A 63 5.74 13.75 8.38
CA LEU A 63 5.55 14.73 7.32
C LEU A 63 5.12 16.11 7.83
N VAL A 64 4.30 16.18 8.88
CA VAL A 64 3.90 17.43 9.54
C VAL A 64 5.11 18.12 10.18
N GLU A 65 5.97 17.37 10.87
CA GLU A 65 7.19 17.91 11.49
C GLU A 65 8.17 18.44 10.44
N ASP A 66 8.39 17.69 9.37
CA ASP A 66 9.30 18.07 8.28
C ASP A 66 8.75 19.24 7.46
N PHE A 67 7.45 19.23 7.14
CA PHE A 67 6.78 20.34 6.47
C PHE A 67 6.84 21.63 7.29
N PHE A 68 6.65 21.55 8.62
CA PHE A 68 6.83 22.71 9.50
C PHE A 68 8.27 23.21 9.49
N ALA A 69 9.26 22.31 9.53
CA ALA A 69 10.67 22.68 9.49
C ALA A 69 11.06 23.40 8.19
N GLU A 70 10.42 23.06 7.07
CA GLU A 70 10.69 23.62 5.75
C GLU A 70 9.88 24.90 5.46
N TYR A 71 8.59 24.92 5.78
CA TYR A 71 7.64 25.96 5.37
C TYR A 71 7.13 26.86 6.50
N ASP A 72 7.45 26.57 7.76
CA ASP A 72 7.00 27.31 8.96
C ASP A 72 5.45 27.38 9.08
N LEU A 73 4.74 26.42 8.48
CA LEU A 73 3.30 26.23 8.63
C LEU A 73 3.01 25.06 9.58
N ALA A 74 2.26 25.34 10.65
CA ALA A 74 1.78 24.30 11.54
C ALA A 74 0.54 23.62 10.95
N VAL A 75 0.57 22.29 10.87
CA VAL A 75 -0.57 21.46 10.50
C VAL A 75 -1.11 20.78 11.76
N GLU A 76 -2.41 20.91 12.01
CA GLU A 76 -3.08 20.21 13.10
C GLU A 76 -3.41 18.78 12.66
N LEU A 77 -2.96 17.77 13.40
CA LEU A 77 -3.17 16.38 13.04
C LEU A 77 -3.71 15.57 14.23
N GLY A 78 -4.80 14.85 14.01
CA GLY A 78 -5.40 13.89 14.94
C GLY A 78 -5.30 12.44 14.46
N GLY A 79 -5.30 11.52 15.44
CA GLY A 79 -5.15 10.07 15.24
C GLY A 79 -6.16 9.26 16.05
N ASN A 80 -7.42 9.74 16.17
CA ASN A 80 -8.44 9.15 17.05
C ASN A 80 -9.24 7.99 16.42
N GLY A 81 -8.85 7.55 15.22
CA GLY A 81 -9.46 6.46 14.47
C GLY A 81 -10.09 6.91 13.15
N THR A 82 -10.10 6.01 12.16
CA THR A 82 -10.58 6.29 10.79
C THR A 82 -12.00 6.86 10.77
N GLY A 83 -12.92 6.31 11.56
CA GLY A 83 -14.30 6.82 11.63
C GLY A 83 -14.42 8.24 12.21
N SER A 84 -13.54 8.60 13.15
CA SER A 84 -13.45 9.98 13.66
C SER A 84 -12.94 10.94 12.59
N GLY A 85 -11.97 10.51 11.78
CA GLY A 85 -11.48 11.25 10.62
C GLY A 85 -12.58 11.53 9.61
N PHE A 86 -13.30 10.50 9.15
CA PHE A 86 -14.41 10.70 8.22
C PHE A 86 -15.52 11.57 8.81
N SER A 87 -15.86 11.40 10.09
CA SER A 87 -16.85 12.27 10.75
C SER A 87 -16.44 13.75 10.70
N ALA A 88 -15.15 14.03 10.93
CA ALA A 88 -14.59 15.39 10.89
C ALA A 88 -14.47 15.94 9.45
N LEU A 89 -14.21 15.09 8.46
CA LEU A 89 -14.21 15.49 7.05
C LEU A 89 -15.64 15.80 6.59
N ILE A 90 -16.60 14.91 6.87
CA ILE A 90 -18.02 15.07 6.52
C ILE A 90 -18.60 16.35 7.12
N ASP A 91 -18.27 16.70 8.36
CA ASP A 91 -18.75 17.93 9.01
C ASP A 91 -18.00 19.21 8.58
N GLY A 92 -16.93 19.07 7.80
CA GLY A 92 -16.10 20.15 7.28
C GLY A 92 -15.18 20.80 8.33
N SER A 93 -14.91 20.14 9.46
CA SER A 93 -14.00 20.65 10.50
C SER A 93 -12.52 20.49 10.15
N VAL A 94 -12.19 19.54 9.27
CA VAL A 94 -10.82 19.31 8.76
C VAL A 94 -10.80 19.33 7.23
N GLN A 95 -9.62 19.52 6.64
CA GLN A 95 -9.44 19.53 5.18
C GLN A 95 -9.18 18.14 4.60
N PHE A 96 -8.65 17.23 5.43
CA PHE A 96 -8.39 15.85 5.05
C PHE A 96 -8.64 14.90 6.22
N ALA A 97 -9.05 13.68 5.89
CA ALA A 97 -9.09 12.55 6.80
C ALA A 97 -8.00 11.55 6.44
N ASN A 98 -7.39 10.92 7.43
CA ASN A 98 -6.49 9.78 7.18
C ASN A 98 -7.15 8.47 7.64
N ALA A 99 -6.90 7.38 6.92
CA ALA A 99 -7.69 6.17 7.05
C ALA A 99 -6.87 4.91 6.79
N SER A 100 -7.10 3.88 7.59
CA SER A 100 -6.45 2.56 7.43
C SER A 100 -7.41 1.48 6.94
N ARG A 101 -8.44 1.92 6.20
CA ARG A 101 -9.47 1.11 5.52
C ARG A 101 -10.11 1.97 4.45
N ASP A 102 -10.77 1.33 3.50
CA ASP A 102 -11.63 2.02 2.54
C ASP A 102 -12.75 2.80 3.24
N ILE A 103 -13.19 3.88 2.60
CA ILE A 103 -14.38 4.63 2.98
C ILE A 103 -15.63 3.73 2.90
N LYS A 104 -16.52 3.81 3.90
CA LYS A 104 -17.75 3.01 3.92
C LYS A 104 -18.84 3.61 3.04
N GLU A 105 -19.77 2.78 2.58
CA GLU A 105 -20.97 3.24 1.83
C GLU A 105 -21.76 4.32 2.59
N GLU A 106 -21.86 4.23 3.92
CA GLU A 106 -22.53 5.24 4.74
C GLU A 106 -21.80 6.58 4.78
N GLU A 107 -20.46 6.56 4.79
CA GLU A 107 -19.62 7.76 4.78
C GLU A 107 -19.62 8.41 3.39
N ILE A 108 -19.60 7.61 2.31
CA ILE A 108 -19.80 8.10 0.93
C ILE A 108 -21.15 8.81 0.82
N ALA A 109 -22.23 8.20 1.32
CA ALA A 109 -23.57 8.78 1.23
C ALA A 109 -23.67 10.13 1.96
N ASP A 110 -23.01 10.27 3.12
CA ASP A 110 -22.96 11.52 3.88
C ASP A 110 -22.13 12.61 3.17
N LEU A 111 -21.00 12.26 2.54
CA LEU A 111 -20.21 13.19 1.71
C LEU A 111 -21.00 13.67 0.49
N GLU A 112 -21.72 12.76 -0.17
CA GLU A 112 -22.60 13.09 -1.30
C GLU A 112 -23.79 13.97 -0.87
N GLU A 113 -24.40 13.72 0.28
CA GLU A 113 -25.48 14.56 0.83
C GLU A 113 -25.00 15.99 1.09
N ASN A 114 -23.74 16.15 1.52
CA ASN A 114 -23.09 17.44 1.75
C ASN A 114 -22.56 18.09 0.46
N GLU A 115 -22.73 17.46 -0.71
CA GLU A 115 -22.21 17.91 -2.00
C GLU A 115 -20.68 18.15 -1.96
N MET A 116 -19.96 17.38 -1.14
CA MET A 116 -18.50 17.47 -1.02
C MET A 116 -17.84 16.78 -2.20
N ASP A 117 -16.91 17.48 -2.85
CA ASP A 117 -16.00 16.90 -3.84
C ASP A 117 -14.78 16.36 -3.10
N TRP A 118 -14.57 15.05 -3.13
CA TRP A 118 -13.51 14.39 -2.37
C TRP A 118 -12.72 13.43 -3.24
N GLU A 119 -11.48 13.19 -2.85
CA GLU A 119 -10.59 12.25 -3.53
C GLU A 119 -9.84 11.40 -2.51
N GLU A 120 -9.48 10.19 -2.94
CA GLU A 120 -8.71 9.21 -2.18
C GLU A 120 -7.28 9.11 -2.72
N TYR A 121 -6.32 9.17 -1.80
CA TYR A 121 -4.90 9.02 -2.06
C TYR A 121 -4.33 7.88 -1.22
N LEU A 122 -3.85 6.83 -1.88
CA LEU A 122 -3.08 5.79 -1.20
C LEU A 122 -1.69 6.35 -0.87
N VAL A 123 -1.28 6.34 0.39
CA VAL A 123 0.03 6.89 0.79
C VAL A 123 1.04 5.80 1.13
N ALA A 124 0.57 4.64 1.56
CA ALA A 124 1.39 3.48 1.88
C ALA A 124 0.52 2.23 2.04
N THR A 125 1.17 1.08 2.20
CA THR A 125 0.54 -0.17 2.62
C THR A 125 1.11 -0.59 3.97
N ASP A 126 0.25 -1.09 4.86
CA ASP A 126 0.68 -1.78 6.07
C ASP A 126 0.40 -3.28 5.87
N GLY A 127 1.42 -4.11 6.04
CA GLY A 127 1.33 -5.55 5.84
C GLY A 127 2.05 -6.29 6.95
N LEU A 128 1.44 -7.34 7.49
CA LEU A 128 2.02 -8.16 8.56
C LEU A 128 2.22 -9.60 8.12
N THR A 129 3.36 -10.17 8.45
CA THR A 129 3.61 -11.60 8.24
C THR A 129 3.50 -12.32 9.58
N VAL A 130 2.73 -13.41 9.61
CA VAL A 130 2.86 -14.45 10.63
C VAL A 130 3.81 -15.51 10.07
N ALA A 131 4.89 -15.78 10.77
CA ALA A 131 5.93 -16.69 10.31
C ALA A 131 6.39 -17.63 11.42
N VAL A 132 6.83 -18.82 11.02
CA VAL A 132 7.44 -19.83 11.88
C VAL A 132 8.89 -20.05 11.52
N ASN A 133 9.61 -20.74 12.39
CA ASN A 133 10.94 -21.25 12.07
C ASN A 133 10.89 -22.19 10.86
N GLN A 134 11.90 -22.14 9.98
CA GLN A 134 11.97 -23.03 8.81
C GLN A 134 12.02 -24.53 9.11
N SER A 135 12.37 -24.93 10.33
CA SER A 135 12.30 -26.34 10.71
C SER A 135 10.86 -26.85 10.88
N ILE A 136 9.88 -25.95 10.97
CA ILE A 136 8.46 -26.28 11.06
C ILE A 136 7.91 -26.42 9.63
N ASP A 137 7.55 -27.66 9.25
CA ASP A 137 7.12 -28.04 7.89
C ASP A 137 5.72 -28.69 7.84
N PHE A 138 5.01 -28.72 8.96
CA PHE A 138 3.68 -29.35 9.07
C PHE A 138 2.51 -28.36 9.04
N VAL A 139 2.79 -27.06 9.08
CA VAL A 139 1.79 -25.99 9.04
C VAL A 139 2.15 -25.04 7.90
N GLU A 140 1.18 -24.86 7.00
CA GLU A 140 1.31 -23.99 5.82
C GLU A 140 0.38 -22.77 5.95
N ASP A 141 -0.74 -22.92 6.67
CA ASP A 141 -1.76 -21.91 6.83
C ASP A 141 -2.33 -21.88 8.27
N LEU A 142 -2.90 -20.73 8.63
CA LEU A 142 -3.73 -20.57 9.83
C LEU A 142 -4.94 -19.69 9.55
N THR A 143 -6.06 -20.02 10.19
CA THR A 143 -7.22 -19.13 10.28
C THR A 143 -7.01 -18.07 11.35
N PHE A 144 -7.74 -16.96 11.27
CA PHE A 144 -7.76 -15.95 12.35
C PHE A 144 -8.08 -16.54 13.73
N GLU A 145 -8.99 -17.53 13.80
CA GLU A 145 -9.35 -18.20 15.05
C GLU A 145 -8.16 -18.97 15.65
N GLU A 146 -7.39 -19.64 14.81
CA GLU A 146 -6.21 -20.39 15.25
C GLU A 146 -5.05 -19.47 15.64
N VAL A 147 -4.83 -18.38 14.89
CA VAL A 147 -3.90 -17.32 15.28
C VAL A 147 -4.33 -16.74 16.64
N ALA A 148 -5.62 -16.43 16.82
CA ALA A 148 -6.13 -15.92 18.10
C ALA A 148 -5.93 -16.92 19.25
N ALA A 149 -6.15 -18.21 19.02
CA ALA A 149 -5.94 -19.25 20.03
C ALA A 149 -4.47 -19.34 20.48
N ILE A 150 -3.52 -19.26 19.54
CA ILE A 150 -2.08 -19.26 19.82
C ILE A 150 -1.68 -17.99 20.59
N TYR A 151 -2.10 -16.82 20.10
CA TYR A 151 -1.67 -15.53 20.63
C TYR A 151 -2.38 -15.12 21.92
N SER A 152 -3.52 -15.73 22.26
CA SER A 152 -4.15 -15.60 23.58
C SER A 152 -3.58 -16.58 24.62
N GLY A 153 -2.87 -17.62 24.17
CA GLY A 153 -2.40 -18.73 25.00
C GLY A 153 -3.48 -19.77 25.31
N GLU A 154 -4.61 -19.75 24.61
CA GLU A 154 -5.58 -20.86 24.63
C GLU A 154 -4.96 -22.14 24.05
N ALA A 155 -4.16 -21.99 22.98
CA ALA A 155 -3.31 -23.03 22.44
C ALA A 155 -1.84 -22.73 22.75
N THR A 156 -1.17 -23.66 23.41
CA THR A 156 0.27 -23.61 23.73
C THR A 156 1.06 -24.75 23.09
N ASN A 157 0.36 -25.65 22.41
CA ASN A 157 0.92 -26.78 21.67
C ASN A 157 0.19 -26.91 20.32
N TRP A 158 0.91 -27.30 19.26
CA TRP A 158 0.36 -27.37 17.90
C TRP A 158 -0.83 -28.33 17.78
N SER A 159 -0.85 -29.42 18.55
CA SER A 159 -1.99 -30.36 18.60
C SER A 159 -3.26 -29.78 19.24
N GLU A 160 -3.16 -28.64 19.93
CA GLU A 160 -4.30 -27.88 20.46
C GLU A 160 -4.89 -26.93 19.41
N VAL A 161 -4.13 -26.62 18.34
CA VAL A 161 -4.55 -25.77 17.21
C VAL A 161 -5.36 -26.60 16.22
N ARG A 162 -4.79 -27.71 15.72
CA ARG A 162 -5.48 -28.68 14.85
C ARG A 162 -5.17 -30.12 15.30
N GLU A 163 -6.15 -31.02 15.18
CA GLU A 163 -6.03 -32.41 15.66
C GLU A 163 -4.93 -33.22 14.93
N ASP A 164 -4.64 -32.87 13.69
CA ASP A 164 -3.64 -33.52 12.84
C ASP A 164 -2.22 -32.93 12.97
N PHE A 165 -2.07 -31.82 13.69
CA PHE A 165 -0.77 -31.24 14.01
C PHE A 165 -0.03 -32.03 15.11
N PRO A 166 1.32 -31.99 15.13
CA PRO A 166 2.11 -32.75 16.09
C PRO A 166 1.97 -32.23 17.52
N ASP A 167 2.26 -33.11 18.48
CA ASP A 167 2.44 -32.75 19.90
C ASP A 167 3.79 -32.03 20.07
N GLN A 168 3.80 -30.74 19.75
CA GLN A 168 4.96 -29.85 19.81
C GLN A 168 4.56 -28.52 20.46
N ASP A 169 5.33 -28.10 21.47
CA ASP A 169 5.10 -26.82 22.16
C ASP A 169 5.27 -25.63 21.20
N ILE A 170 4.57 -24.53 21.49
CA ILE A 170 4.62 -23.27 20.72
C ILE A 170 5.28 -22.20 21.57
N THR A 171 6.31 -21.55 21.04
CA THR A 171 6.86 -20.32 21.61
C THR A 171 6.41 -19.12 20.78
N VAL A 172 5.75 -18.15 21.40
CA VAL A 172 5.09 -17.04 20.69
C VAL A 172 5.86 -15.74 20.86
N TYR A 173 6.16 -15.06 19.75
CA TYR A 173 6.88 -13.79 19.70
C TYR A 173 6.05 -12.69 18.99
N GLY A 174 6.29 -11.43 19.34
CA GLY A 174 5.70 -10.30 18.65
C GLY A 174 6.28 -8.95 19.09
N PRO A 175 6.04 -7.87 18.33
CA PRO A 175 6.44 -6.53 18.72
C PRO A 175 5.66 -6.02 19.94
N THR A 176 6.26 -5.09 20.68
CA THR A 176 5.60 -4.37 21.78
C THR A 176 4.43 -3.51 21.30
N GLN A 177 3.52 -3.16 22.22
CA GLN A 177 2.34 -2.30 21.98
C GLN A 177 2.66 -0.92 21.41
N ASP A 178 3.90 -0.43 21.59
CA ASP A 178 4.34 0.86 21.06
C ASP A 178 4.54 0.85 19.53
N HIS A 179 4.40 -0.31 18.86
CA HIS A 179 4.48 -0.45 17.40
C HIS A 179 3.11 -0.50 16.74
N GLY A 180 2.96 0.18 15.60
CA GLY A 180 1.74 0.13 14.77
C GLY A 180 1.34 -1.30 14.38
N THR A 181 2.32 -2.16 14.13
CA THR A 181 2.14 -3.60 13.87
C THR A 181 1.39 -4.34 14.98
N HIS A 182 1.65 -4.02 16.25
CA HIS A 182 0.95 -4.65 17.37
C HIS A 182 -0.53 -4.26 17.38
N GLY A 183 -0.80 -2.96 17.25
CA GLY A 183 -2.16 -2.44 17.20
C GLY A 183 -2.95 -3.06 16.06
N PHE A 184 -2.38 -3.11 14.85
CA PHE A 184 -3.01 -3.73 13.69
C PHE A 184 -3.32 -5.21 13.93
N PHE A 185 -2.33 -5.99 14.36
CA PHE A 185 -2.52 -7.41 14.62
C PHE A 185 -3.63 -7.67 15.64
N VAL A 186 -3.65 -6.90 16.73
CA VAL A 186 -4.67 -7.05 17.78
C VAL A 186 -6.05 -6.67 17.26
N GLU A 187 -6.18 -5.52 16.60
CA GLU A 187 -7.45 -5.06 16.01
C GLU A 187 -8.00 -6.09 15.02
N THR A 188 -7.16 -6.65 14.16
CA THR A 188 -7.58 -7.57 13.10
C THR A 188 -7.88 -8.97 13.60
N ILE A 189 -7.06 -9.52 14.51
CA ILE A 189 -7.22 -10.89 15.01
C ILE A 189 -8.24 -10.97 16.16
N PHE A 190 -8.29 -9.95 17.03
CA PHE A 190 -9.09 -9.98 18.26
C PHE A 190 -10.20 -8.93 18.32
N GLY A 191 -10.17 -7.91 17.45
CA GLY A 191 -11.08 -6.76 17.49
C GLY A 191 -10.58 -5.62 18.39
N ASP A 192 -11.36 -4.52 18.43
CA ASP A 192 -10.99 -3.24 19.08
C ASP A 192 -10.60 -3.33 20.56
N ASP A 193 -11.21 -4.26 21.31
CA ASP A 193 -10.97 -4.47 22.76
C ASP A 193 -10.08 -5.70 23.04
N GLY A 194 -9.44 -6.24 22.01
CA GLY A 194 -8.60 -7.43 22.09
C GLY A 194 -7.26 -7.19 22.79
N GLU A 195 -6.65 -8.28 23.26
CA GLU A 195 -5.27 -8.27 23.76
C GLU A 195 -4.60 -9.63 23.52
N VAL A 196 -3.29 -9.61 23.29
CA VAL A 196 -2.49 -10.83 23.29
C VAL A 196 -2.27 -11.33 24.73
N GLY A 197 -2.08 -12.64 24.88
CA GLY A 197 -1.87 -13.29 26.17
C GLY A 197 -0.48 -13.05 26.77
N ASP A 198 -0.36 -13.31 28.08
CA ASP A 198 0.91 -13.25 28.82
C ASP A 198 1.97 -14.26 28.32
N ASN A 199 1.58 -15.21 27.46
CA ASN A 199 2.48 -16.18 26.82
C ASN A 199 3.35 -15.55 25.71
N VAL A 200 2.97 -14.38 25.19
CA VAL A 200 3.67 -13.73 24.09
C VAL A 200 4.92 -13.00 24.61
N GLN A 201 6.07 -13.33 24.03
CA GLN A 201 7.31 -12.60 24.27
C GLN A 201 7.31 -11.31 23.43
N LEU A 202 6.85 -10.22 24.06
CA LEU A 202 6.82 -8.89 23.46
C LEU A 202 8.21 -8.25 23.44
N ILE A 203 8.71 -7.93 22.26
CA ILE A 203 10.06 -7.42 22.01
C ILE A 203 9.98 -6.07 21.30
N GLN A 204 10.79 -5.10 21.72
CA GLN A 204 10.76 -3.75 21.15
C GLN A 204 11.47 -3.66 19.80
N ASP A 205 12.55 -4.39 19.55
CA ASP A 205 13.22 -4.39 18.25
C ASP A 205 12.62 -5.49 17.36
N THR A 206 11.95 -5.13 16.26
CA THR A 206 11.37 -6.10 15.32
C THR A 206 12.44 -7.03 14.73
N ASN A 207 13.68 -6.57 14.55
CA ASN A 207 14.77 -7.47 14.14
C ASN A 207 15.09 -8.53 15.22
N GLU A 208 14.87 -8.21 16.49
CA GLU A 208 15.01 -9.17 17.59
C GLU A 208 13.82 -10.15 17.66
N VAL A 209 12.61 -9.73 17.26
CA VAL A 209 11.47 -10.64 17.01
C VAL A 209 11.85 -11.66 15.93
N VAL A 210 12.28 -11.19 14.75
CA VAL A 210 12.70 -12.07 13.64
C VAL A 210 13.81 -13.03 14.07
N ARG A 211 14.88 -12.51 14.69
CA ARG A 211 15.98 -13.36 15.18
C ARG A 211 15.51 -14.38 16.21
N SER A 212 14.55 -14.04 17.07
CA SER A 212 14.00 -14.99 18.03
C SER A 212 13.30 -16.15 17.32
N VAL A 213 12.46 -15.87 16.32
CA VAL A 213 11.79 -16.91 15.53
C VAL A 213 12.80 -17.79 14.78
N VAL A 214 13.81 -17.20 14.15
CA VAL A 214 14.85 -17.94 13.42
C VAL A 214 15.68 -18.85 14.32
N ASN A 215 15.89 -18.50 15.59
CA ASN A 215 16.74 -19.27 16.51
C ASN A 215 15.98 -20.27 17.39
N ASP A 216 14.65 -20.29 17.32
CA ASP A 216 13.80 -21.18 18.11
C ASP A 216 12.96 -22.07 17.19
N GLU A 217 13.29 -23.36 17.15
CA GLU A 217 12.65 -24.38 16.31
C GLU A 217 11.17 -24.63 16.67
N THR A 218 10.66 -24.01 17.74
CA THR A 218 9.25 -24.08 18.18
C THR A 218 8.49 -22.77 17.95
N ALA A 219 9.14 -21.77 17.37
CA ALA A 219 8.61 -20.41 17.39
C ALA A 219 7.62 -20.11 16.26
N ILE A 220 6.65 -19.28 16.63
CA ILE A 220 5.81 -18.48 15.75
C ILE A 220 5.98 -17.01 16.15
N GLY A 221 6.00 -16.11 15.17
CA GLY A 221 6.05 -14.68 15.40
C GLY A 221 5.26 -13.90 14.36
N PHE A 222 4.85 -12.69 14.72
CA PHE A 222 4.29 -11.72 13.77
C PHE A 222 5.13 -10.44 13.75
N PHE A 223 5.27 -9.84 12.57
CA PHE A 223 6.03 -8.61 12.34
C PHE A 223 5.66 -8.01 10.98
N GLY A 224 6.14 -6.79 10.69
CA GLY A 224 5.91 -6.12 9.40
C GLY A 224 6.44 -6.94 8.22
N TYR A 225 5.72 -6.88 7.11
CA TYR A 225 5.97 -7.64 5.87
C TYR A 225 7.38 -7.43 5.30
N ASN A 226 7.89 -6.20 5.36
CA ASN A 226 9.25 -5.87 4.94
C ASN A 226 10.32 -6.70 5.66
N PHE A 227 10.15 -6.97 6.96
CA PHE A 227 11.08 -7.82 7.72
C PHE A 227 11.04 -9.28 7.26
N TYR A 228 9.89 -9.79 6.81
CA TYR A 228 9.83 -11.11 6.19
C TYR A 228 10.58 -11.11 4.86
N MET A 229 10.36 -10.09 4.02
CA MET A 229 10.99 -10.00 2.70
C MET A 229 12.52 -10.04 2.76
N GLU A 230 13.11 -9.39 3.77
CA GLU A 230 14.55 -9.40 4.03
C GLU A 230 15.10 -10.73 4.58
N ASN A 231 14.22 -11.63 5.06
CA ASN A 231 14.59 -12.84 5.81
C ASN A 231 13.90 -14.13 5.31
N GLN A 232 13.39 -14.14 4.07
CA GLN A 232 12.70 -15.29 3.46
C GLN A 232 13.53 -16.58 3.49
N ASP A 233 14.85 -16.46 3.31
CA ASP A 233 15.78 -17.58 3.35
C ASP A 233 15.92 -18.23 4.74
N SER A 234 15.35 -17.65 5.80
CA SER A 234 15.45 -18.13 7.19
C SER A 234 14.11 -18.30 7.91
N LEU A 235 12.99 -17.99 7.24
CA LEU A 235 11.64 -18.06 7.80
C LEU A 235 10.68 -18.79 6.86
N THR A 236 9.63 -19.38 7.42
CA THR A 236 8.47 -19.84 6.65
C THR A 236 7.29 -18.94 7.00
N ALA A 237 6.81 -18.15 6.05
CA ALA A 237 5.56 -17.41 6.23
C ALA A 237 4.37 -18.36 6.17
N LEU A 238 3.35 -18.08 6.96
CA LEU A 238 2.09 -18.82 6.95
C LEU A 238 1.07 -18.08 6.12
N ALA A 239 0.33 -18.81 5.29
CA ALA A 239 -0.87 -18.28 4.66
C ALA A 239 -1.94 -18.02 5.73
N ILE A 240 -2.73 -16.97 5.56
CA ILE A 240 -3.73 -16.56 6.56
C ILE A 240 -5.12 -16.53 5.94
N GLN A 241 -6.09 -17.12 6.64
CA GLN A 241 -7.50 -17.11 6.27
C GLN A 241 -8.30 -16.25 7.26
N SER A 242 -8.91 -15.18 6.76
CA SER A 242 -9.90 -14.42 7.52
C SER A 242 -11.28 -15.10 7.49
N PRO A 243 -12.21 -14.74 8.39
CA PRO A 243 -13.57 -15.29 8.39
C PRO A 243 -14.37 -15.02 7.11
N ASP A 244 -13.97 -14.01 6.32
CA ASP A 244 -14.64 -13.58 5.10
C ASP A 244 -14.03 -14.17 3.82
N MET A 245 -13.04 -15.07 3.95
CA MET A 245 -12.32 -15.71 2.84
C MET A 245 -12.61 -17.22 2.76
N ASP A 246 -12.78 -17.72 1.54
CA ASP A 246 -12.98 -19.16 1.29
C ASP A 246 -11.68 -19.97 1.41
N GLU A 247 -10.54 -19.37 1.07
CA GLU A 247 -9.20 -20.00 1.07
C GLU A 247 -8.18 -19.09 1.76
N PRO A 248 -7.12 -19.62 2.39
CA PRO A 248 -6.04 -18.83 2.95
C PRO A 248 -5.23 -18.13 1.84
N ALA A 249 -4.72 -16.93 2.14
CA ALA A 249 -3.83 -16.19 1.25
C ALA A 249 -2.41 -16.13 1.81
N GLU A 250 -1.42 -16.33 0.96
CA GLU A 250 -0.01 -16.12 1.31
C GLU A 250 0.32 -14.62 1.34
N PRO A 251 1.28 -14.18 2.18
CA PRO A 251 1.80 -12.82 2.15
C PRO A 251 2.79 -12.65 0.97
N THR A 252 2.32 -12.81 -0.26
CA THR A 252 3.10 -12.44 -1.45
C THR A 252 3.07 -10.92 -1.64
N PHE A 253 3.99 -10.39 -2.44
CA PHE A 253 3.99 -8.96 -2.76
C PHE A 253 2.68 -8.54 -3.42
N GLU A 254 2.22 -9.32 -4.40
CA GLU A 254 0.95 -9.12 -5.08
C GLU A 254 -0.22 -9.10 -4.09
N ASN A 255 -0.36 -10.13 -3.25
CA ASN A 255 -1.50 -10.23 -2.33
C ASN A 255 -1.51 -9.14 -1.25
N VAL A 256 -0.33 -8.64 -0.86
CA VAL A 256 -0.19 -7.52 0.09
C VAL A 256 -0.57 -6.20 -0.58
N MET A 257 -0.18 -6.01 -1.83
CA MET A 257 -0.43 -4.76 -2.58
C MET A 257 -1.85 -4.64 -3.12
N ASP A 258 -2.49 -5.75 -3.48
CA ASP A 258 -3.89 -5.78 -3.92
C ASP A 258 -4.90 -5.99 -2.78
N PHE A 259 -4.39 -6.11 -1.55
CA PHE A 259 -5.15 -6.31 -0.32
C PHE A 259 -5.98 -7.60 -0.27
N THR A 260 -5.64 -8.62 -1.06
CA THR A 260 -6.22 -9.96 -0.96
C THR A 260 -5.67 -10.76 0.22
N TYR A 261 -4.48 -10.40 0.73
CA TYR A 261 -3.93 -10.96 1.96
C TYR A 261 -4.54 -10.27 3.20
N PRO A 262 -5.16 -10.99 4.14
CA PRO A 262 -6.02 -10.40 5.16
C PRO A 262 -5.29 -9.67 6.31
N LEU A 263 -3.96 -9.76 6.36
CA LEU A 263 -3.13 -8.94 7.25
C LEU A 263 -2.39 -7.85 6.48
N ALA A 264 -2.91 -7.43 5.33
CA ALA A 264 -2.55 -6.20 4.65
C ALA A 264 -3.71 -5.21 4.71
N ARG A 265 -3.39 -3.92 4.73
CA ARG A 265 -4.39 -2.86 4.63
C ARG A 265 -3.83 -1.64 3.90
N PRO A 266 -4.69 -0.94 3.15
CA PRO A 266 -4.32 0.34 2.57
C PRO A 266 -4.23 1.42 3.65
N LEU A 267 -3.28 2.33 3.47
CA LEU A 267 -3.16 3.55 4.26
C LEU A 267 -3.46 4.73 3.34
N PHE A 268 -4.55 5.43 3.63
CA PHE A 268 -5.07 6.50 2.79
C PHE A 268 -5.02 7.87 3.45
N VAL A 269 -5.02 8.88 2.60
CA VAL A 269 -5.52 10.22 2.89
C VAL A 269 -6.72 10.50 1.97
N TYR A 270 -7.82 10.97 2.54
CA TYR A 270 -9.00 11.47 1.83
C TYR A 270 -9.05 12.98 2.00
N ALA A 271 -9.24 13.73 0.93
CA ALA A 271 -9.24 15.20 1.00
C ALA A 271 -10.42 15.82 0.25
N ASP A 272 -10.94 16.92 0.79
CA ASP A 272 -11.92 17.77 0.12
C ASP A 272 -11.22 18.57 -1.00
N GLN A 273 -11.52 18.23 -2.25
CA GLN A 273 -10.97 18.84 -3.45
C GLN A 273 -11.30 20.33 -3.55
N GLY A 274 -12.50 20.73 -3.11
CA GLY A 274 -12.91 22.12 -3.03
C GLY A 274 -12.07 22.89 -2.02
N ALA A 275 -11.86 22.31 -0.83
CA ALA A 275 -11.01 22.90 0.21
C ALA A 275 -9.55 23.04 -0.26
N LEU A 276 -9.01 22.02 -0.95
CA LEU A 276 -7.65 22.09 -1.52
C LEU A 276 -7.55 23.18 -2.60
N ALA A 277 -8.55 23.31 -3.47
CA ALA A 277 -8.56 24.34 -4.51
C ALA A 277 -8.64 25.78 -3.95
N GLU A 278 -9.27 25.96 -2.79
CA GLU A 278 -9.40 27.28 -2.14
C GLU A 278 -8.22 27.60 -1.19
N ASN A 279 -7.63 26.60 -0.55
CA ASN A 279 -6.54 26.75 0.41
C ASN A 279 -5.24 26.19 -0.17
N THR A 280 -4.43 27.08 -0.76
CA THR A 280 -3.14 26.71 -1.37
C THR A 280 -2.16 26.08 -0.39
N SER A 281 -2.28 26.38 0.91
CA SER A 281 -1.41 25.80 1.94
C SER A 281 -1.82 24.37 2.29
N ALA A 282 -3.12 24.07 2.29
CA ALA A 282 -3.60 22.68 2.40
C ALA A 282 -3.20 21.88 1.16
N HIS A 283 -3.32 22.47 -0.04
CA HIS A 283 -2.85 21.85 -1.27
C HIS A 283 -1.33 21.59 -1.25
N ALA A 284 -0.53 22.58 -0.84
CA ALA A 284 0.93 22.44 -0.69
C ALA A 284 1.29 21.30 0.27
N PHE A 285 0.56 21.16 1.37
CA PHE A 285 0.78 20.07 2.31
C PHE A 285 0.45 18.70 1.69
N LEU A 286 -0.62 18.58 0.92
CA LEU A 286 -0.96 17.33 0.23
C LEU A 286 0.04 16.99 -0.89
N GLU A 287 0.54 17.97 -1.65
CA GLU A 287 1.68 17.76 -2.56
C GLU A 287 2.87 17.18 -1.79
N TYR A 288 3.21 17.79 -0.66
CA TYR A 288 4.33 17.35 0.18
C TYR A 288 4.14 15.93 0.71
N VAL A 289 2.92 15.59 1.15
CA VAL A 289 2.59 14.25 1.63
C VAL A 289 2.85 13.20 0.55
N LEU A 290 2.39 13.42 -0.68
CA LEU A 290 2.57 12.46 -1.76
C LEU A 290 4.01 12.34 -2.23
N ILE A 291 4.72 13.48 -2.36
CA ILE A 291 6.13 13.50 -2.78
C ILE A 291 7.02 12.73 -1.78
N ASN A 292 6.71 12.82 -0.48
CA ASN A 292 7.56 12.28 0.58
C ASN A 292 6.96 11.04 1.27
N SER A 293 5.89 10.45 0.74
CA SER A 293 5.17 9.36 1.41
C SER A 293 6.02 8.10 1.59
N GLN A 294 6.86 7.77 0.60
CA GLN A 294 7.73 6.60 0.63
C GLN A 294 8.73 6.67 1.81
N GLU A 295 9.48 7.77 1.91
CA GLU A 295 10.47 7.96 2.99
C GLU A 295 9.79 7.97 4.37
N ALA A 296 8.64 8.62 4.48
CA ALA A 296 7.88 8.65 5.73
C ALA A 296 7.32 7.27 6.13
N ALA A 297 6.83 6.49 5.17
CA ALA A 297 6.34 5.13 5.40
C ALA A 297 7.46 4.20 5.87
N GLU A 298 8.62 4.23 5.20
CA GLU A 298 9.81 3.47 5.60
C GLU A 298 10.28 3.85 7.00
N ALA A 299 10.31 5.15 7.32
CA ALA A 299 10.78 5.66 8.60
C ALA A 299 9.96 5.14 9.81
N VAL A 300 8.67 4.81 9.58
CA VAL A 300 7.78 4.25 10.60
C VAL A 300 7.57 2.74 10.46
N GLY A 301 8.23 2.10 9.47
CA GLY A 301 8.24 0.65 9.29
C GLY A 301 7.08 0.06 8.48
N TYR A 302 6.40 0.87 7.66
CA TYR A 302 5.39 0.42 6.71
C TYR A 302 5.99 0.12 5.33
N VAL A 303 5.16 -0.41 4.42
CA VAL A 303 5.53 -0.72 3.04
C VAL A 303 5.27 0.51 2.19
N PRO A 304 6.31 1.16 1.62
CA PRO A 304 6.14 2.29 0.73
C PRO A 304 5.48 1.85 -0.58
N LEU A 305 4.79 2.77 -1.24
CA LEU A 305 4.37 2.59 -2.62
C LEU A 305 5.59 2.60 -3.56
N ASP A 306 5.48 1.98 -4.73
CA ASP A 306 6.47 2.21 -5.79
C ASP A 306 6.30 3.60 -6.43
N ASP A 307 7.32 4.01 -7.19
CA ASP A 307 7.37 5.35 -7.78
C ASP A 307 6.17 5.62 -8.70
N ALA A 308 5.76 4.61 -9.48
CA ALA A 308 4.62 4.73 -10.38
C ALA A 308 3.32 4.98 -9.60
N ALA A 309 3.06 4.20 -8.56
CA ALA A 309 1.88 4.33 -7.71
C ALA A 309 1.84 5.70 -6.99
N VAL A 310 3.00 6.23 -6.55
CA VAL A 310 3.10 7.60 -6.01
C VAL A 310 2.70 8.63 -7.06
N LEU A 311 3.25 8.54 -8.28
CA LEU A 311 2.95 9.48 -9.36
C LEU A 311 1.49 9.40 -9.82
N GLU A 312 0.87 8.21 -9.80
CA GLU A 312 -0.56 8.05 -10.03
C GLU A 312 -1.38 8.80 -8.98
N GLN A 313 -1.02 8.72 -7.70
CA GLN A 313 -1.69 9.49 -6.65
C GLN A 313 -1.46 10.99 -6.82
N TYR A 314 -0.22 11.41 -7.13
CA TYR A 314 0.10 12.82 -7.35
C TYR A 314 -0.74 13.43 -8.47
N ASN A 315 -0.94 12.69 -9.57
CA ASN A 315 -1.75 13.13 -10.71
C ASN A 315 -3.25 13.29 -10.42
N LYS A 316 -3.75 12.76 -9.28
CA LYS A 316 -5.13 13.00 -8.81
C LYS A 316 -5.29 14.38 -8.16
N LEU A 317 -4.21 15.04 -7.73
CA LEU A 317 -4.30 16.35 -7.10
C LEU A 317 -4.91 17.41 -8.04
N PRO A 318 -5.73 18.34 -7.52
CA PRO A 318 -6.27 19.41 -8.32
C PRO A 318 -5.21 20.49 -8.57
N ASN A 319 -5.14 21.07 -9.77
CA ASN A 319 -4.22 22.18 -10.08
C ASN A 319 -2.71 21.86 -10.06
N VAL A 320 -2.31 20.58 -10.13
CA VAL A 320 -0.93 20.19 -10.45
C VAL A 320 -0.71 20.07 -11.97
N GLU A 321 0.55 20.19 -12.41
CA GLU A 321 0.91 19.80 -13.78
C GLU A 321 0.98 18.28 -13.84
N GLN A 322 0.15 17.66 -14.68
CA GLN A 322 0.16 16.20 -14.82
C GLN A 322 1.51 15.73 -15.34
N VAL A 323 2.07 14.73 -14.65
CA VAL A 323 3.35 14.12 -15.01
C VAL A 323 3.11 12.81 -15.74
N GLU A 324 3.81 12.65 -16.86
CA GLU A 324 3.75 11.45 -17.70
C GLU A 324 5.02 10.63 -17.46
N PHE A 325 4.86 9.34 -17.23
CA PHE A 325 5.96 8.40 -16.96
C PHE A 325 5.67 7.05 -17.63
N ASP A 326 6.72 6.29 -17.93
CA ASP A 326 6.56 4.89 -18.31
C ASP A 326 6.49 4.09 -17.01
N ALA A 327 5.32 3.53 -16.69
CA ALA A 327 5.23 2.52 -15.63
C ALA A 327 6.04 1.30 -16.07
N PRO A 328 6.83 0.66 -15.18
CA PRO A 328 7.42 -0.63 -15.51
C PRO A 328 6.28 -1.58 -15.92
N GLU A 329 6.41 -2.26 -17.07
CA GLU A 329 5.47 -3.33 -17.39
C GLU A 329 5.54 -4.33 -16.23
N SER A 330 4.39 -4.58 -15.59
CA SER A 330 4.29 -5.67 -14.61
C SER A 330 4.78 -6.93 -15.30
N ASP A 331 5.69 -7.67 -14.66
CA ASP A 331 6.22 -8.93 -15.17
C ASP A 331 5.10 -10.00 -15.25
N GLU A 332 4.15 -9.84 -16.17
CA GLU A 332 3.15 -10.85 -16.55
C GLU A 332 3.68 -11.78 -17.67
N GLU A 333 4.96 -11.70 -18.04
CA GLU A 333 5.60 -12.64 -18.96
C GLU A 333 6.41 -13.70 -18.20
N ASP A 334 5.73 -14.75 -17.71
CA ASP A 334 6.28 -16.12 -17.70
C ASP A 334 5.24 -17.22 -17.34
N ALA A 335 3.93 -16.95 -17.39
CA ALA A 335 2.90 -17.97 -17.17
C ALA A 335 2.51 -18.77 -18.43
N ASP A 336 2.87 -18.32 -19.64
CA ASP A 336 2.49 -18.97 -20.91
C ASP A 336 3.58 -19.90 -21.48
N ALA A 337 4.68 -20.15 -20.77
CA ALA A 337 5.78 -21.00 -21.26
C ALA A 337 5.60 -22.52 -21.02
N GLU A 338 4.53 -22.96 -20.33
CA GLU A 338 4.30 -24.38 -20.05
C GLU A 338 3.20 -25.06 -20.91
N GLU A 339 2.52 -24.36 -21.82
CA GLU A 339 1.48 -24.98 -22.67
C GLU A 339 1.93 -25.43 -24.08
N GLU A 340 3.23 -25.30 -24.43
CA GLU A 340 3.79 -25.80 -25.71
C GLU A 340 4.81 -26.95 -25.55
N THR A 341 4.52 -27.96 -24.71
CA THR A 341 5.26 -29.25 -24.80
C THR A 341 4.41 -30.53 -24.79
N GLU A 342 3.07 -30.45 -24.74
CA GLU A 342 2.22 -31.66 -24.80
C GLU A 342 1.54 -31.93 -26.17
N GLU A 343 1.75 -31.10 -27.21
CA GLU A 343 1.12 -31.34 -28.53
C GLU A 343 1.99 -32.14 -29.55
N ASP A 344 3.21 -32.54 -29.19
CA ASP A 344 4.14 -33.25 -30.11
C ASP A 344 4.42 -34.74 -29.76
N ALA A 345 3.66 -35.34 -28.84
CA ALA A 345 3.86 -36.74 -28.43
C ALA A 345 2.89 -37.77 -29.05
N ASP A 346 1.86 -37.34 -29.80
CA ASP A 346 0.79 -38.26 -30.28
C ASP A 346 0.77 -38.49 -31.81
N ALA A 347 1.91 -38.25 -32.49
CA ALA A 347 2.03 -38.40 -33.94
C ALA A 347 3.17 -39.34 -34.38
N GLU A 348 3.45 -40.44 -33.66
CA GLU A 348 4.26 -41.55 -34.19
C GLU A 348 3.72 -42.93 -33.76
N GLU A 349 2.46 -43.24 -34.08
CA GLU A 349 1.98 -44.63 -34.06
C GLU A 349 1.04 -44.98 -35.23
N GLU A 350 1.32 -44.52 -36.45
CA GLU A 350 0.77 -45.11 -37.68
C GLU A 350 1.80 -45.06 -38.81
N ASP A 351 2.72 -46.05 -38.86
CA ASP A 351 3.20 -46.67 -40.11
C ASP A 351 4.34 -47.68 -39.81
N ALA A 352 3.96 -48.92 -39.51
CA ALA A 352 4.84 -50.08 -39.63
C ALA A 352 4.04 -51.36 -39.97
N GLU A 353 3.68 -51.52 -41.25
CA GLU A 353 3.53 -52.83 -41.89
C GLU A 353 4.82 -53.25 -42.62
#